data_AF-B8N0Z2-F1
#
_entry.id   AF-B8N0Z2-F1
#
_cell.length_a   1.000
_cell.length_b   1.000
_cell.length_c   1.000
_cell.angle_alpha   90.00
_cell.angle_beta   90.00
_cell.angle_gamma   90.00
#
_symmetry.space_group_name_H-M   'P 1'
#
loop_
_entity.id
_entity.type
_entity.pdbx_description
1 polymer ?
#
loop_
_entity_poly.entity_id
_entity_poly.type
_entity_poly.pdbx_seq_one_letter_code
_entity_poly.pdbx_strand_id
1 'polypeptide(L)'
;MAPPSGSAAYKKKDGTLTMSQDRQSISWIPAAGGATGTITLSVSQITNLQQTPASNPKVMLKIFVLPPDAPDNSPEQYVFNFTAGANARAEADAIKDALSAAIQAAKTAQAAPTPSPAPGAGEGMSTAMAFASAVSSKSTWDNDKWLKGDVELQQSLLKSDPNLQRMFMESLHTKPDTLTAGQFMSQFWSTRIHLLRAHAIERSQTRGSYNVLSTLKPRVEDNVTKLNISKEQIQLIFNQHPLVRRVYDENVPKLSEAQFWSRFFQSRLFKKLRGERLSETDATDAILDKYLQADEHGNLPREAHVPHFLNLEGNEVNNSQRRGNRPDLDMRWSAPDKVPIIRTLNSLSEKIMANVAPADGDPHAPVGMDEDTYNELQLRDLRGDEEADRVLLNIRDQSRFFSAQAKDSEDEQNRLFAQQDPEKILSDLRKEIEQNLPDDGTAPLGRLVEPDELGDEKESNQQPGSRVSLQKSSAQIIAAIRDRRAQTDVSSTTGTYGLSSGLYDRLNLTHATTTEFLHQFWQAFLSGNPDRAAELSSLVDSLSRAMERIKAVAQDAEAERQVEVDRKKRHAREVMEATGKKPRLNLSSIQGGEKVVNQLMGPTIQALETAQAKYKAALAEEMKETSAQ
;
A
#
# COMPACT_ATOMS: atom_id res chain seq x y z
N MET A 1 17.42 -6.33 -45.87
CA MET A 1 18.56 -5.39 -45.80
C MET A 1 19.33 -5.69 -44.53
N ALA A 2 20.66 -5.78 -44.59
CA ALA A 2 21.48 -6.01 -43.40
C ALA A 2 21.30 -4.83 -42.42
N PRO A 3 21.21 -5.07 -41.10
CA PRO A 3 21.12 -3.99 -40.13
C PRO A 3 22.39 -3.13 -40.14
N PRO A 4 22.28 -1.80 -39.94
CA PRO A 4 23.44 -0.94 -39.88
C PRO A 4 24.33 -1.37 -38.70
N SER A 5 25.62 -1.53 -39.01
CA SER A 5 26.65 -1.95 -38.07
C SER A 5 27.90 -1.11 -38.30
N GLY A 6 28.66 -0.85 -37.23
CA GLY A 6 29.87 -0.04 -37.30
C GLY A 6 30.85 -0.37 -36.18
N SER A 7 32.13 -0.21 -36.47
CA SER A 7 33.20 -0.51 -35.50
C SER A 7 33.37 0.67 -34.54
N ALA A 8 33.13 0.44 -33.25
CA ALA A 8 33.13 1.48 -32.22
C ALA A 8 33.76 1.02 -30.91
N ALA A 9 34.58 1.88 -30.32
CA ALA A 9 35.16 1.71 -29.00
C ALA A 9 34.27 2.33 -27.91
N TYR A 10 33.98 1.57 -26.86
CA TYR A 10 33.27 2.02 -25.67
C TYR A 10 34.16 1.81 -24.43
N LYS A 11 34.31 2.86 -23.60
CA LYS A 11 35.21 2.85 -22.42
C LYS A 11 36.61 2.25 -22.70
N LYS A 12 37.22 2.65 -23.83
CA LYS A 12 38.53 2.18 -24.34
C LYS A 12 38.60 0.69 -24.72
N LYS A 13 37.47 -0.01 -24.82
CA LYS A 13 37.40 -1.37 -25.37
C LYS A 13 36.86 -1.30 -26.79
N ASP A 14 37.52 -1.96 -27.72
CA ASP A 14 37.08 -2.05 -29.12
C ASP A 14 35.95 -3.07 -29.27
N GLY A 15 34.98 -2.77 -30.13
CA GLY A 15 33.84 -3.63 -30.39
C GLY A 15 33.04 -3.17 -31.61
N THR A 16 31.94 -3.86 -31.87
CA THR A 16 31.02 -3.55 -32.98
C THR A 16 29.67 -3.13 -32.41
N LEU A 17 29.20 -1.96 -32.83
CA LEU A 17 27.86 -1.47 -32.54
C LEU A 17 26.92 -1.90 -33.66
N THR A 18 25.91 -2.69 -33.34
CA THR A 18 24.94 -3.23 -34.30
C THR A 18 23.53 -2.90 -33.86
N MET A 19 22.66 -2.51 -34.80
CA MET A 19 21.23 -2.39 -34.54
C MET A 19 20.54 -3.74 -34.74
N SER A 20 19.56 -4.08 -33.89
CA SER A 20 18.75 -5.28 -34.09
C SER A 20 17.93 -5.18 -35.38
N GLN A 21 17.65 -6.32 -36.02
CA GLN A 21 16.85 -6.41 -37.24
C GLN A 21 15.44 -5.83 -37.05
N ASP A 22 14.90 -5.93 -35.83
CA ASP A 22 13.58 -5.42 -35.45
C ASP A 22 13.58 -3.91 -35.15
N ARG A 23 14.76 -3.25 -35.20
CA ARG A 23 14.98 -1.83 -34.87
C ARG A 23 14.54 -1.41 -33.45
N GLN A 24 14.30 -2.38 -32.56
CA GLN A 24 13.84 -2.14 -31.19
C GLN A 24 15.00 -2.00 -30.17
N SER A 25 16.20 -2.45 -30.53
CA SER A 25 17.37 -2.40 -29.66
C SER A 25 18.66 -2.18 -30.45
N ILE A 26 19.65 -1.58 -29.78
CA ILE A 26 21.02 -1.43 -30.26
C ILE A 26 21.96 -2.15 -29.32
N SER A 27 22.84 -3.00 -29.86
CA SER A 27 23.78 -3.81 -29.09
C SER A 27 25.22 -3.47 -29.44
N TRP A 28 26.07 -3.29 -28.43
CA TRP A 28 27.52 -3.18 -28.59
C TRP A 28 28.19 -4.47 -28.14
N ILE A 29 28.99 -5.09 -29.01
CA ILE A 29 29.65 -6.37 -28.79
C ILE A 29 31.17 -6.16 -28.76
N PRO A 30 31.88 -6.44 -27.65
CA PRO A 30 33.33 -6.28 -27.57
C PRO A 30 34.09 -7.26 -28.48
N ALA A 31 35.20 -6.82 -29.07
CA ALA A 31 36.05 -7.63 -29.97
C ALA A 31 36.95 -8.64 -29.22
N ALA A 32 37.26 -8.37 -27.94
CA ALA A 32 38.06 -9.24 -27.08
C ALA A 32 37.21 -9.77 -25.90
N GLY A 33 36.76 -11.03 -26.00
CA GLY A 33 36.09 -11.77 -24.93
C GLY A 33 34.58 -11.92 -25.11
N GLY A 34 34.11 -13.16 -25.28
CA GLY A 34 32.72 -13.50 -25.58
C GLY A 34 31.70 -13.15 -24.48
N ALA A 35 30.50 -12.75 -24.94
CA ALA A 35 29.18 -12.62 -24.29
C ALA A 35 29.03 -11.87 -22.94
N THR A 36 30.10 -11.70 -22.16
CA THR A 36 30.06 -11.17 -20.77
C THR A 36 30.23 -9.64 -20.69
N GLY A 37 30.20 -8.95 -21.83
CA GLY A 37 30.33 -7.49 -21.91
C GLY A 37 29.45 -6.82 -22.97
N THR A 38 28.45 -7.53 -23.50
CA THR A 38 27.52 -6.98 -24.49
C THR A 38 26.58 -5.97 -23.84
N ILE A 39 26.52 -4.75 -24.38
CA ILE A 39 25.62 -3.70 -23.90
C ILE A 39 24.43 -3.66 -24.85
N THR A 40 23.22 -3.92 -24.35
CA THR A 40 21.99 -3.84 -25.14
C THR A 40 21.13 -2.68 -24.63
N LEU A 41 20.89 -1.69 -25.47
CA LEU A 41 20.06 -0.52 -25.15
C LEU A 41 18.74 -0.62 -25.92
N SER A 42 17.61 -0.43 -25.25
CA SER A 42 16.29 -0.41 -25.90
C SER A 42 15.98 0.97 -26.48
N VAL A 43 15.45 1.01 -27.70
CA VAL A 43 15.13 2.28 -28.40
C VAL A 43 14.06 3.09 -27.68
N SER A 44 13.14 2.44 -26.95
CA SER A 44 12.11 3.09 -26.15
C SER A 44 12.66 3.89 -24.96
N GLN A 45 13.87 3.54 -24.49
CA GLN A 45 14.53 4.18 -23.34
C GLN A 45 15.46 5.32 -23.77
N ILE A 46 15.66 5.54 -25.07
CA ILE A 46 16.58 6.56 -25.58
C ILE A 46 15.87 7.92 -25.64
N THR A 47 16.40 8.89 -24.91
CA THR A 47 15.83 10.25 -24.80
C THR A 47 16.42 11.20 -25.83
N ASN A 48 17.75 11.19 -25.98
CA ASN A 48 18.49 12.11 -26.86
C ASN A 48 19.70 11.41 -27.50
N LEU A 49 20.08 11.90 -28.68
CA LEU A 49 21.20 11.39 -29.48
C LEU A 49 22.06 12.57 -29.93
N GLN A 50 23.35 12.54 -29.61
CA GLN A 50 24.31 13.57 -30.01
C GLN A 50 25.45 12.94 -30.81
N GLN A 51 25.90 13.62 -31.85
CA GLN A 51 27.03 13.20 -32.68
C GLN A 51 27.99 14.37 -32.81
N THR A 52 29.29 14.10 -32.87
CA THR A 52 30.29 15.15 -33.09
C THR A 52 30.12 15.83 -34.45
N PRO A 53 30.36 17.15 -34.57
CA PRO A 53 30.27 17.88 -35.83
C PRO A 53 31.41 17.50 -36.79
N ALA A 54 31.21 17.72 -38.09
CA ALA A 54 32.15 17.35 -39.16
C ALA A 54 33.55 17.99 -39.05
N SER A 55 33.70 19.04 -38.25
CA SER A 55 34.98 19.72 -38.00
C SER A 55 35.93 18.95 -37.06
N ASN A 56 35.46 17.92 -36.36
CA ASN A 56 36.26 17.21 -35.36
C ASN A 56 36.80 15.87 -35.92
N PRO A 57 38.12 15.61 -35.86
CA PRO A 57 38.70 14.35 -36.37
C PRO A 57 38.24 13.10 -35.61
N LYS A 58 37.67 13.24 -34.40
CA LYS A 58 37.11 12.13 -33.62
C LYS A 58 35.60 12.01 -33.83
N VAL A 59 35.17 10.92 -34.45
CA VAL A 59 33.75 10.60 -34.65
C VAL A 59 33.21 9.90 -33.39
N MET A 60 32.32 10.58 -32.66
CA MET A 60 31.70 10.03 -31.45
C MET A 60 30.17 10.12 -31.55
N LEU A 61 29.48 9.07 -31.10
CA LEU A 61 28.02 9.01 -30.94
C LEU A 61 27.70 8.86 -29.46
N LYS A 62 26.97 9.82 -28.91
CA LYS A 62 26.54 9.87 -27.51
C LYS A 62 25.04 9.59 -27.43
N ILE A 63 24.67 8.52 -26.74
CA ILE A 63 23.29 8.05 -26.55
C ILE A 63 22.90 8.30 -25.09
N PHE A 64 21.78 8.99 -24.87
CA PHE A 64 21.20 9.22 -23.55
C PHE A 64 20.05 8.24 -23.30
N VAL A 65 20.19 7.40 -22.28
CA VAL A 65 19.20 6.37 -21.93
C VAL A 65 18.62 6.68 -20.56
N LEU A 66 17.30 6.58 -20.43
CA LEU A 66 16.60 6.71 -19.15
C LEU A 66 16.06 5.33 -18.74
N PRO A 67 16.70 4.65 -17.77
CA PRO A 67 16.20 3.39 -17.23
C PRO A 67 14.89 3.62 -16.45
N PRO A 68 13.95 2.65 -16.47
CA PRO A 68 12.67 2.78 -15.75
C PRO A 68 12.81 2.90 -14.21
N ASP A 69 13.94 2.47 -13.63
CA ASP A 69 14.17 2.44 -12.18
C ASP A 69 15.20 3.49 -11.67
N ALA A 70 15.44 4.57 -12.41
CA ALA A 70 16.45 5.57 -12.02
C ALA A 70 15.92 6.55 -10.94
N PRO A 71 16.59 6.70 -9.78
CA PRO A 71 16.07 7.42 -8.59
C PRO A 71 15.97 8.95 -8.70
N ASP A 72 16.19 9.55 -9.88
CA ASP A 72 16.13 11.02 -10.05
C ASP A 72 15.87 11.47 -11.51
N ASN A 73 15.35 10.58 -12.36
CA ASN A 73 15.11 10.87 -13.78
C ASN A 73 16.37 11.35 -14.55
N SER A 74 17.57 11.05 -14.04
CA SER A 74 18.85 11.45 -14.65
C SER A 74 19.24 10.50 -15.79
N PRO A 75 19.42 10.97 -17.03
CA PRO A 75 19.76 10.10 -18.15
C PRO A 75 21.20 9.57 -18.05
N GLU A 76 21.37 8.25 -18.17
CA GLU A 76 22.68 7.61 -18.33
C GLU A 76 23.25 7.89 -19.73
N GLN A 77 24.54 8.23 -19.78
CA GLN A 77 25.23 8.60 -21.02
C GLN A 77 26.17 7.49 -21.51
N TYR A 78 25.95 7.03 -22.73
CA TYR A 78 26.83 6.08 -23.43
C TYR A 78 27.55 6.78 -24.57
N VAL A 79 28.89 6.82 -24.54
CA VAL A 79 29.72 7.47 -25.57
C VAL A 79 30.48 6.41 -26.36
N PHE A 80 30.16 6.28 -27.65
CA PHE A 80 30.80 5.36 -28.58
C PHE A 80 31.73 6.11 -29.52
N ASN A 81 33.00 5.70 -29.60
CA ASN A 81 34.01 6.30 -30.46
C ASN A 81 34.22 5.41 -31.70
N PHE A 82 33.93 5.88 -32.90
CA PHE A 82 34.06 5.05 -34.10
C PHE A 82 35.54 4.91 -34.52
N THR A 83 35.98 3.68 -34.76
CA THR A 83 37.39 3.33 -35.02
C THR A 83 37.67 2.96 -36.48
N ALA A 84 36.65 2.91 -37.34
CA ALA A 84 36.72 2.50 -38.75
C ALA A 84 37.35 3.55 -39.71
N GLY A 85 38.37 4.31 -39.26
CA GLY A 85 39.17 5.22 -40.10
C GLY A 85 38.35 6.08 -41.07
N ALA A 86 38.55 5.87 -42.38
CA ALA A 86 37.88 6.61 -43.45
C ALA A 86 36.35 6.37 -43.54
N ASN A 87 35.85 5.23 -43.07
CA ASN A 87 34.42 4.86 -43.11
C ASN A 87 33.70 5.15 -41.78
N ALA A 88 34.43 5.56 -40.73
CA ALA A 88 33.89 5.81 -39.40
C ALA A 88 32.74 6.83 -39.42
N ARG A 89 32.77 7.82 -40.32
CA ARG A 89 31.71 8.82 -40.43
C ARG A 89 30.46 8.28 -41.10
N ALA A 90 30.61 7.56 -42.21
CA ALA A 90 29.49 6.95 -42.93
C ALA A 90 28.77 5.90 -42.08
N GLU A 91 29.51 5.10 -41.31
CA GLU A 91 28.94 4.13 -40.36
C GLU A 91 28.18 4.83 -39.21
N ALA A 92 28.75 5.91 -38.65
CA ALA A 92 28.11 6.67 -37.58
C ALA A 92 26.84 7.39 -38.06
N ASP A 93 26.85 7.98 -39.26
CA ASP A 93 25.68 8.64 -39.87
C ASP A 93 24.59 7.59 -40.19
N ALA A 94 24.95 6.43 -40.74
CA ALA A 94 23.98 5.35 -41.01
C ALA A 94 23.30 4.80 -39.74
N ILE A 95 24.06 4.60 -38.65
CA ILE A 95 23.50 4.15 -37.36
C ILE A 95 22.64 5.25 -36.73
N LYS A 96 23.08 6.50 -36.78
CA LYS A 96 22.33 7.65 -36.25
C LYS A 96 21.01 7.84 -36.99
N ASP A 97 21.02 7.80 -38.31
CA ASP A 97 19.81 7.98 -39.12
C ASP A 97 18.81 6.85 -38.86
N ALA A 98 19.29 5.61 -38.81
CA ALA A 98 18.45 4.46 -38.50
C ALA A 98 17.86 4.51 -37.07
N LEU A 99 18.66 4.94 -36.09
CA LEU A 99 18.22 5.10 -34.69
C LEU A 99 17.24 6.26 -34.53
N SER A 100 17.48 7.39 -35.19
CA SER A 100 16.58 8.54 -35.16
C SER A 100 15.21 8.22 -35.80
N ALA A 101 15.20 7.46 -36.90
CA ALA A 101 13.97 6.96 -37.52
C ALA A 101 13.21 6.00 -36.60
N ALA A 102 13.91 5.11 -35.88
CA ALA A 102 13.30 4.19 -34.92
C ALA A 102 12.72 4.92 -33.69
N ILE A 103 13.41 5.95 -33.18
CA ILE A 103 12.92 6.78 -32.07
C ILE A 103 11.68 7.58 -32.49
N GLN A 104 11.66 8.13 -33.71
CA GLN A 104 10.49 8.83 -34.24
C GLN A 104 9.28 7.89 -34.41
N ALA A 105 9.50 6.67 -34.90
CA ALA A 105 8.45 5.65 -35.01
C ALA A 105 7.93 5.20 -33.63
N ALA A 106 8.79 5.09 -32.62
CA ALA A 106 8.37 4.79 -31.25
C ALA A 106 7.54 5.93 -30.61
N LYS A 107 7.89 7.19 -30.89
CA LYS A 107 7.13 8.36 -30.42
C LYS A 107 5.76 8.50 -31.08
N THR A 108 5.62 8.17 -32.36
CA THR A 108 4.32 8.21 -33.04
C THR A 108 3.39 7.06 -32.64
N ALA A 109 3.93 5.89 -32.29
CA ALA A 109 3.13 4.76 -31.78
C ALA A 109 2.54 5.01 -30.37
N GLN A 110 3.10 5.93 -29.59
CA GLN A 110 2.58 6.36 -28.28
C GLN A 110 1.48 7.44 -28.36
N ALA A 111 1.14 7.93 -29.56
CA ALA A 111 0.22 9.06 -29.78
C ALA A 111 -1.01 8.68 -30.64
N ALA A 112 -1.75 7.65 -30.25
CA ALA A 112 -3.07 7.31 -30.81
C ALA A 112 -4.13 7.12 -29.68
N PRO A 113 -5.42 7.39 -29.94
CA PRO A 113 -6.30 8.08 -29.00
C PRO A 113 -7.12 7.15 -28.08
N THR A 114 -7.31 7.59 -26.84
CA THR A 114 -8.37 7.12 -25.92
C THR A 114 -9.72 7.76 -26.27
N PRO A 115 -10.86 7.04 -26.15
CA PRO A 115 -12.17 7.50 -26.58
C PRO A 115 -12.79 8.55 -25.65
N SER A 116 -13.56 9.47 -26.27
CA SER A 116 -14.35 10.54 -25.64
C SER A 116 -15.63 10.02 -24.99
N PRO A 117 -16.10 10.58 -23.86
CA PRO A 117 -17.49 10.49 -23.45
C PRO A 117 -18.34 11.60 -24.09
N ALA A 118 -19.60 11.28 -24.37
CA ALA A 118 -20.62 12.16 -24.97
C ALA A 118 -21.51 12.84 -23.88
N PRO A 119 -22.29 13.89 -24.22
CA PRO A 119 -22.84 14.87 -23.26
C PRO A 119 -24.36 14.77 -22.98
N GLY A 120 -24.79 15.34 -21.84
CA GLY A 120 -26.17 15.75 -21.48
C GLY A 120 -26.88 14.82 -20.47
N ALA A 121 -27.68 15.26 -19.48
CA ALA A 121 -28.30 16.55 -19.16
C ALA A 121 -28.92 16.51 -17.73
N GLY A 122 -29.23 17.68 -17.16
CA GLY A 122 -30.02 17.88 -15.91
C GLY A 122 -29.12 18.19 -14.70
N GLU A 123 -29.33 19.21 -13.86
CA GLU A 123 -30.52 19.97 -13.51
C GLU A 123 -30.11 21.35 -12.97
N GLY A 124 -31.02 22.32 -13.07
CA GLY A 124 -31.02 23.45 -12.16
C GLY A 124 -31.32 22.96 -10.74
N MET A 125 -30.40 23.20 -9.81
CA MET A 125 -30.64 23.08 -8.38
C MET A 125 -29.96 24.27 -7.68
N SER A 126 -30.75 24.96 -6.85
CA SER A 126 -30.45 26.28 -6.31
C SER A 126 -29.27 26.30 -5.34
N THR A 127 -28.51 27.39 -5.40
CA THR A 127 -27.26 27.70 -4.66
C THR A 127 -27.39 27.73 -3.14
N ALA A 128 -28.59 27.68 -2.58
CA ALA A 128 -28.80 27.77 -1.13
C ALA A 128 -28.51 26.47 -0.36
N MET A 129 -28.61 25.29 -1.00
CA MET A 129 -28.37 23.99 -0.34
C MET A 129 -26.89 23.55 -0.35
N ALA A 130 -26.05 24.20 -1.17
CA ALA A 130 -24.60 23.92 -1.21
C ALA A 130 -23.84 24.50 0.00
N PHE A 131 -24.41 25.52 0.67
CA PHE A 131 -23.78 26.12 1.86
C PHE A 131 -24.07 25.35 3.15
N ALA A 132 -25.17 24.58 3.21
CA ALA A 132 -25.52 23.81 4.42
C ALA A 132 -24.74 22.48 4.55
N SER A 133 -24.24 21.91 3.45
CA SER A 133 -23.44 20.67 3.46
C SER A 133 -21.95 20.89 3.70
N ALA A 134 -21.45 22.13 3.63
CA ALA A 134 -20.06 22.47 3.90
C ALA A 134 -19.74 22.59 5.41
N VAL A 135 -20.76 22.62 6.28
CA VAL A 135 -20.61 22.87 7.74
C VAL A 135 -20.41 21.56 8.54
N SER A 136 -20.49 20.39 7.90
CA SER A 136 -20.22 19.08 8.52
C SER A 136 -19.06 18.39 7.82
N SER A 137 -17.87 18.99 7.82
CA SER A 137 -16.66 18.36 7.31
C SER A 137 -16.09 17.33 8.30
N LYS A 138 -16.84 16.23 8.53
CA LYS A 138 -16.16 14.93 8.54
C LYS A 138 -15.63 14.77 7.12
N SER A 139 -14.32 14.54 6.98
CA SER A 139 -13.69 14.26 5.68
C SER A 139 -14.65 13.41 4.83
N THR A 140 -14.94 13.84 3.61
CA THR A 140 -15.85 13.12 2.68
C THR A 140 -15.46 11.64 2.53
N TRP A 141 -14.18 11.33 2.77
CA TRP A 141 -13.57 9.99 2.75
C TRP A 141 -13.89 9.11 3.97
N ASP A 142 -14.45 9.67 5.05
CA ASP A 142 -14.89 8.93 6.24
C ASP A 142 -16.35 8.46 6.13
N ASN A 143 -17.08 8.89 5.09
CA ASN A 143 -18.47 8.51 4.87
C ASN A 143 -18.58 7.20 4.08
N ASP A 144 -18.68 6.07 4.78
CA ASP A 144 -18.78 4.72 4.20
C ASP A 144 -19.88 4.54 3.13
N LYS A 145 -20.99 5.28 3.25
CA LYS A 145 -22.08 5.25 2.25
C LYS A 145 -21.65 5.85 0.92
N TRP A 146 -20.84 6.90 0.95
CA TRP A 146 -20.32 7.56 -0.25
C TRP A 146 -19.31 6.64 -0.96
N LEU A 147 -18.39 6.02 -0.22
CA LEU A 147 -17.40 5.09 -0.78
C LEU A 147 -18.05 3.86 -1.45
N LYS A 148 -19.15 3.37 -0.88
CA LYS A 148 -19.94 2.26 -1.48
C LYS A 148 -20.73 2.70 -2.72
N GLY A 149 -21.07 3.99 -2.84
CA GLY A 149 -21.80 4.53 -3.98
C GLY A 149 -20.91 4.91 -5.17
N ASP A 150 -19.62 5.17 -4.94
CA ASP A 150 -18.68 5.58 -5.99
C ASP A 150 -18.17 4.36 -6.79
N VAL A 151 -18.85 4.08 -7.91
CA VAL A 151 -18.51 2.98 -8.81
C VAL A 151 -17.19 3.24 -9.57
N GLU A 152 -16.83 4.49 -9.83
CA GLU A 152 -15.59 4.81 -10.54
C GLU A 152 -14.36 4.52 -9.67
N LEU A 153 -14.45 4.87 -8.38
CA LEU A 153 -13.43 4.52 -7.39
C LEU A 153 -13.27 3.01 -7.25
N GLN A 154 -14.39 2.28 -7.16
CA GLN A 154 -14.40 0.82 -7.08
C GLN A 154 -13.75 0.18 -8.31
N GLN A 155 -14.11 0.65 -9.51
CA GLN A 155 -13.51 0.16 -10.75
C GLN A 155 -12.01 0.50 -10.85
N SER A 156 -11.60 1.67 -10.36
CA SER A 156 -10.19 2.06 -10.31
C SER A 156 -9.40 1.12 -9.41
N LEU A 157 -9.91 0.80 -8.22
CA LEU A 157 -9.28 -0.13 -7.29
C LEU A 157 -9.20 -1.56 -7.86
N LEU A 158 -10.24 -2.00 -8.57
CA LEU A 158 -10.20 -3.30 -9.26
C LEU A 158 -9.17 -3.32 -10.41
N LYS A 159 -8.87 -2.19 -11.03
CA LYS A 159 -7.84 -2.09 -12.07
C LYS A 159 -6.43 -2.04 -11.49
N SER A 160 -6.23 -1.43 -10.33
CA SER A 160 -4.94 -1.40 -9.64
C SER A 160 -4.57 -2.78 -9.08
N ASP A 161 -5.56 -3.51 -8.54
CA ASP A 161 -5.34 -4.81 -7.89
C ASP A 161 -5.90 -5.99 -8.70
N PRO A 162 -5.09 -6.66 -9.54
CA PRO A 162 -5.55 -7.76 -10.39
C PRO A 162 -6.00 -9.00 -9.60
N ASN A 163 -5.46 -9.23 -8.40
CA ASN A 163 -5.91 -10.33 -7.53
C ASN A 163 -7.31 -10.07 -6.98
N LEU A 164 -7.56 -8.83 -6.54
CA LEU A 164 -8.89 -8.40 -6.07
C LEU A 164 -9.91 -8.51 -7.20
N GLN A 165 -9.52 -8.13 -8.43
CA GLN A 165 -10.36 -8.29 -9.61
C GLN A 165 -10.74 -9.75 -9.88
N ARG A 166 -9.79 -10.68 -9.83
CA ARG A 166 -10.06 -12.12 -10.02
C ARG A 166 -11.00 -12.66 -8.95
N MET A 167 -10.75 -12.33 -7.69
CA MET A 167 -11.62 -12.73 -6.58
C MET A 167 -13.03 -12.14 -6.74
N PHE A 168 -13.15 -10.87 -7.13
CA PHE A 168 -14.43 -10.22 -7.37
C PHE A 168 -15.21 -10.88 -8.52
N MET A 169 -14.55 -11.18 -9.63
CA MET A 169 -15.17 -11.88 -10.77
C MET A 169 -15.59 -13.30 -10.41
N GLU A 170 -14.74 -14.08 -9.73
CA GLU A 170 -15.08 -15.43 -9.31
C GLU A 170 -16.24 -15.44 -8.31
N SER A 171 -16.23 -14.55 -7.33
CA SER A 171 -17.30 -14.44 -6.34
C SER A 171 -18.62 -13.98 -6.97
N LEU A 172 -18.56 -13.12 -8.00
CA LEU A 172 -19.72 -12.75 -8.80
C LEU A 172 -20.26 -13.94 -9.62
N HIS A 173 -19.38 -14.78 -10.17
CA HIS A 173 -19.78 -16.00 -10.90
C HIS A 173 -20.35 -17.09 -9.98
N THR A 174 -19.89 -17.16 -8.73
CA THR A 174 -20.30 -18.17 -7.74
C THR A 174 -21.41 -17.71 -6.80
N LYS A 175 -21.96 -16.50 -7.04
CA LYS A 175 -23.02 -15.93 -6.21
C LYS A 175 -24.29 -16.80 -6.22
N PRO A 176 -25.06 -16.83 -5.12
CA PRO A 176 -26.39 -17.44 -5.12
C PRO A 176 -27.38 -16.63 -6.00
N ASP A 177 -28.31 -17.32 -6.66
CA ASP A 177 -29.30 -16.70 -7.57
C ASP A 177 -30.29 -15.79 -6.85
N THR A 178 -30.51 -16.01 -5.55
CA THR A 178 -31.39 -15.18 -4.72
C THR A 178 -30.79 -13.80 -4.40
N LEU A 179 -29.46 -13.64 -4.56
CA LEU A 179 -28.78 -12.38 -4.27
C LEU A 179 -28.65 -11.54 -5.55
N THR A 180 -29.19 -10.33 -5.50
CA THR A 180 -29.06 -9.38 -6.60
C THR A 180 -27.60 -8.92 -6.71
N ALA A 181 -27.11 -8.67 -7.92
CA ALA A 181 -25.73 -8.20 -8.14
C ALA A 181 -25.40 -6.93 -7.33
N GLY A 182 -26.37 -6.02 -7.15
CA GLY A 182 -26.21 -4.82 -6.31
C GLY A 182 -26.08 -5.12 -4.82
N GLN A 183 -26.83 -6.11 -4.30
CA GLN A 183 -26.69 -6.54 -2.89
C GLN A 183 -25.33 -7.21 -2.67
N PHE A 184 -24.92 -8.08 -3.60
CA PHE A 184 -23.59 -8.70 -3.57
C PHE A 184 -22.48 -7.64 -3.57
N MET A 185 -22.56 -6.64 -4.45
CA MET A 185 -21.59 -5.55 -4.54
C MET A 185 -21.49 -4.76 -3.23
N SER A 186 -22.64 -4.42 -2.63
CA SER A 186 -22.70 -3.71 -1.35
C SER A 186 -22.04 -4.51 -0.22
N GLN A 187 -22.30 -5.83 -0.16
CA GLN A 187 -21.69 -6.71 0.83
C GLN A 187 -20.18 -6.85 0.59
N PHE A 188 -19.76 -7.10 -0.65
CA PHE A 188 -18.35 -7.23 -1.05
C PHE A 188 -17.51 -6.00 -0.69
N TRP A 189 -18.05 -4.79 -0.91
CA TRP A 189 -17.38 -3.56 -0.53
C TRP A 189 -17.53 -3.22 0.95
N SER A 190 -18.56 -3.74 1.64
CA SER A 190 -18.72 -3.51 3.08
C SER A 190 -17.59 -4.12 3.91
N THR A 191 -17.01 -5.23 3.46
CA THR A 191 -15.85 -5.86 4.11
C THR A 191 -14.55 -5.13 3.78
N ARG A 192 -14.52 -4.40 2.66
CA ARG A 192 -13.34 -3.76 2.06
C ARG A 192 -13.38 -2.23 2.02
N ILE A 193 -14.20 -1.62 2.87
CA ILE A 193 -14.32 -0.15 2.93
C ILE A 193 -12.95 0.49 3.20
N HIS A 194 -12.12 -0.16 4.02
CA HIS A 194 -10.77 0.31 4.33
C HIS A 194 -9.87 0.38 3.09
N LEU A 195 -10.00 -0.55 2.13
CA LEU A 195 -9.25 -0.51 0.87
C LEU A 195 -9.74 0.62 -0.03
N LEU A 196 -11.06 0.80 -0.13
CA LEU A 196 -11.64 1.93 -0.86
C LEU A 196 -11.21 3.26 -0.24
N ARG A 197 -11.17 3.35 1.08
CA ARG A 197 -10.73 4.54 1.81
C ARG A 197 -9.26 4.82 1.57
N ALA A 198 -8.40 3.81 1.68
CA ALA A 198 -6.98 3.94 1.40
C ALA A 198 -6.72 4.41 -0.04
N HIS A 199 -7.38 3.79 -1.02
CA HIS A 199 -7.24 4.17 -2.42
C HIS A 199 -7.83 5.55 -2.72
N ALA A 200 -8.93 5.92 -2.07
CA ALA A 200 -9.49 7.27 -2.18
C ALA A 200 -8.53 8.32 -1.62
N ILE A 201 -7.93 8.04 -0.46
CA ILE A 201 -6.91 8.90 0.15
C ILE A 201 -5.71 9.00 -0.80
N GLU A 202 -5.16 7.90 -1.29
CA GLU A 202 -4.03 7.88 -2.23
C GLU A 202 -4.32 8.67 -3.51
N ARG A 203 -5.50 8.51 -4.11
CA ARG A 203 -5.91 9.28 -5.29
C ARG A 203 -6.10 10.76 -4.98
N SER A 204 -6.50 11.10 -3.76
CA SER A 204 -6.66 12.49 -3.31
C SER A 204 -5.34 13.14 -2.87
N GLN A 205 -4.27 12.36 -2.68
CA GLN A 205 -2.96 12.90 -2.32
C GLN A 205 -2.39 13.68 -3.50
N THR A 206 -2.38 15.00 -3.36
CA THR A 206 -1.68 15.90 -4.27
C THR A 206 -0.31 16.23 -3.70
N ARG A 207 0.67 16.46 -4.58
CA ARG A 207 1.98 16.94 -4.14
C ARG A 207 1.81 18.31 -3.49
N GLY A 208 2.37 18.48 -2.29
CA GLY A 208 2.33 19.76 -1.57
C GLY A 208 2.86 20.92 -2.44
N SER A 209 2.28 22.11 -2.25
CA SER A 209 2.72 23.30 -2.97
C SER A 209 4.16 23.63 -2.62
N TYR A 210 5.02 23.79 -3.62
CA TYR A 210 6.43 24.15 -3.46
C TYR A 210 6.79 25.33 -4.37
N ASN A 211 7.82 26.10 -4.03
CA ASN A 211 8.23 27.29 -4.79
C ASN A 211 8.62 26.95 -6.25
N VAL A 212 7.73 27.19 -7.22
CA VAL A 212 7.97 26.82 -8.63
C VAL A 212 8.99 27.75 -9.27
N LEU A 213 8.89 29.07 -9.02
CA LEU A 213 9.74 30.06 -9.66
C LEU A 213 11.23 29.91 -9.31
N SER A 214 11.57 29.37 -8.15
CA SER A 214 12.97 29.04 -7.80
C SER A 214 13.50 27.75 -8.43
N THR A 215 12.62 26.79 -8.72
CA THR A 215 13.02 25.51 -9.33
C THR A 215 13.18 25.60 -10.86
N LEU A 216 12.43 26.50 -11.51
CA LEU A 216 12.51 26.71 -12.94
C LEU A 216 13.78 27.47 -13.32
N LYS A 217 14.85 26.74 -13.64
CA LYS A 217 16.07 27.30 -14.21
C LYS A 217 15.96 27.33 -15.74
N PRO A 218 16.15 28.49 -16.39
CA PRO A 218 16.25 28.55 -17.85
C PRO A 218 17.37 27.67 -18.39
N ARG A 219 17.02 26.72 -19.27
CA ARG A 219 18.00 25.98 -20.06
C ARG A 219 18.24 26.73 -21.36
N VAL A 220 19.49 27.06 -21.62
CA VAL A 220 19.91 27.69 -22.87
C VAL A 220 20.42 26.57 -23.79
N GLU A 221 19.63 26.25 -24.81
CA GLU A 221 20.06 25.40 -25.93
C GLU A 221 20.13 26.30 -27.18
N ASP A 222 21.28 26.31 -27.88
CA ASP A 222 21.49 27.05 -29.15
C ASP A 222 21.18 28.56 -29.12
N ASN A 223 21.66 29.30 -28.10
CA ASN A 223 21.43 30.75 -27.91
C ASN A 223 19.95 31.19 -27.85
N VAL A 224 18.99 30.24 -27.87
CA VAL A 224 17.57 30.49 -27.68
C VAL A 224 17.16 29.87 -26.34
N THR A 225 16.74 30.70 -25.40
CA THR A 225 16.29 30.24 -24.09
C THR A 225 14.95 29.51 -24.26
N LYS A 226 14.98 28.18 -24.38
CA LYS A 226 13.77 27.34 -24.47
C LYS A 226 13.45 26.79 -23.09
N LEU A 227 12.23 27.07 -22.63
CA LEU A 227 11.72 26.62 -21.35
C LEU A 227 10.64 25.55 -21.59
N ASN A 228 10.95 24.31 -21.23
CA ASN A 228 9.96 23.25 -21.20
C ASN A 228 9.22 23.35 -19.87
N ILE A 229 7.96 23.80 -19.90
CA ILE A 229 7.11 24.00 -18.72
C ILE A 229 5.92 23.04 -18.84
N SER A 230 5.62 22.30 -17.77
CA SER A 230 4.44 21.43 -17.73
C SER A 230 3.17 22.23 -17.41
N LYS A 231 2.01 21.72 -17.82
CA LYS A 231 0.70 22.34 -17.51
C LYS A 231 0.45 22.42 -15.99
N GLU A 232 0.91 21.43 -15.24
CA GLU A 232 0.83 21.40 -13.77
C GLU A 232 1.68 22.52 -13.16
N GLN A 233 2.87 22.77 -13.69
CA GLN A 233 3.72 23.90 -13.24
C GLN A 233 3.05 25.24 -13.51
N ILE A 234 2.37 25.40 -14.65
CA ILE A 234 1.62 26.62 -14.98
C ILE A 234 0.46 26.84 -13.98
N GLN A 235 -0.32 25.79 -13.69
CA GLN A 235 -1.39 25.87 -12.69
C GLN A 235 -0.84 26.23 -11.30
N LEU A 236 0.30 25.64 -10.92
CA LEU A 236 0.94 25.96 -9.65
C LEU A 236 1.45 27.41 -9.61
N ILE A 237 1.98 27.94 -10.72
CA ILE A 237 2.34 29.37 -10.85
C ILE A 237 1.10 30.26 -10.71
N PHE A 238 -0.03 29.90 -11.32
CA PHE A 238 -1.27 30.68 -11.19
C PHE A 238 -1.84 30.66 -9.77
N ASN A 239 -1.73 29.54 -9.07
CA ASN A 239 -2.15 29.44 -7.68
C ASN A 239 -1.22 30.24 -6.76
N GLN A 240 0.09 30.23 -7.03
CA GLN A 240 1.08 30.98 -6.24
C GLN A 240 1.02 32.48 -6.50
N HIS A 241 0.86 32.89 -7.76
CA HIS A 241 0.89 34.28 -8.18
C HIS A 241 -0.34 34.63 -9.03
N PRO A 242 -1.46 35.05 -8.38
CA PRO A 242 -2.69 35.43 -9.07
C PRO A 242 -2.50 36.59 -10.06
N LEU A 243 -1.50 37.45 -9.86
CA LEU A 243 -1.13 38.46 -10.85
C LEU A 243 -0.72 37.85 -12.19
N VAL A 244 0.07 36.77 -12.17
CA VAL A 244 0.50 36.10 -13.40
C VAL A 244 -0.70 35.54 -14.15
N ARG A 245 -1.71 35.04 -13.42
CA ARG A 245 -2.99 34.62 -14.02
C ARG A 245 -3.72 35.78 -14.71
N ARG A 246 -3.86 36.94 -14.05
CA ARG A 246 -4.48 38.13 -14.66
C ARG A 246 -3.71 38.61 -15.90
N VAL A 247 -2.39 38.68 -15.79
CA VAL A 247 -1.52 39.10 -16.90
C VAL A 247 -1.60 38.11 -18.06
N TYR A 248 -1.73 36.81 -17.78
CA TYR A 248 -1.93 35.78 -18.79
C TYR A 248 -3.29 35.94 -19.48
N ASP A 249 -4.39 36.08 -18.72
CA ASP A 249 -5.75 36.23 -19.25
C ASP A 249 -5.94 37.49 -20.12
N GLU A 250 -5.22 38.59 -19.82
CA GLU A 250 -5.31 39.84 -20.57
C GLU A 250 -4.47 39.87 -21.86
N ASN A 251 -3.38 39.09 -21.90
CA ASN A 251 -2.38 39.13 -22.96
C ASN A 251 -2.37 37.88 -23.86
N VAL A 252 -2.93 36.76 -23.43
CA VAL A 252 -3.15 35.55 -24.24
C VAL A 252 -4.65 35.50 -24.56
N PRO A 253 -5.08 35.58 -25.84
CA PRO A 253 -4.40 35.09 -27.05
C PRO A 253 -3.62 36.12 -27.89
N LYS A 254 -3.50 37.39 -27.47
CA LYS A 254 -2.82 38.44 -28.27
C LYS A 254 -1.35 38.09 -28.54
N LEU A 255 -0.70 37.40 -27.61
CA LEU A 255 0.57 36.70 -27.80
C LEU A 255 0.34 35.18 -27.75
N SER A 256 1.18 34.41 -28.44
CA SER A 256 1.19 32.96 -28.25
C SER A 256 1.72 32.59 -26.87
N GLU A 257 1.24 31.49 -26.30
CA GLU A 257 1.65 31.01 -24.97
C GLU A 257 3.17 30.87 -24.85
N ALA A 258 3.83 30.33 -25.89
CA ALA A 258 5.29 30.19 -25.92
C ALA A 258 6.02 31.54 -25.94
N GLN A 259 5.47 32.54 -26.63
CA GLN A 259 6.03 33.90 -26.66
C GLN A 259 5.80 34.63 -25.34
N PHE A 260 4.63 34.44 -24.73
CA PHE A 260 4.32 35.00 -23.41
C PHE A 260 5.30 34.49 -22.36
N TRP A 261 5.46 33.17 -22.25
CA TRP A 261 6.34 32.58 -21.24
C TRP A 261 7.81 32.97 -21.48
N SER A 262 8.31 32.92 -22.71
CA SER A 262 9.71 33.33 -23.00
C SER A 262 10.00 34.79 -22.61
N ARG A 263 9.04 35.71 -22.83
CA ARG A 263 9.14 37.10 -22.38
C ARG A 263 9.01 37.23 -20.86
N PHE A 264 8.07 36.51 -20.26
CA PHE A 264 7.83 36.52 -18.82
C PHE A 264 9.08 36.17 -18.02
N PHE A 265 9.76 35.06 -18.34
CA PHE A 265 10.96 34.64 -17.59
C PHE A 265 12.18 35.56 -17.78
N GLN A 266 12.21 36.35 -18.84
CA GLN A 266 13.26 37.36 -19.08
C GLN A 266 12.90 38.74 -18.49
N SER A 267 11.63 38.95 -18.13
CA SER A 267 11.12 40.23 -17.69
C SER A 267 11.54 40.61 -16.27
N ARG A 268 11.48 41.92 -15.99
CA ARG A 268 11.63 42.49 -14.65
C ARG A 268 10.54 42.01 -13.69
N LEU A 269 9.35 41.65 -14.20
CA LEU A 269 8.27 41.11 -13.40
C LEU A 269 8.65 39.75 -12.78
N PHE A 270 9.29 38.85 -13.53
CA PHE A 270 9.77 37.58 -12.99
C PHE A 270 10.84 37.79 -11.91
N LYS A 271 11.78 38.72 -12.12
CA LYS A 271 12.79 39.09 -11.12
C LYS A 271 12.16 39.64 -9.84
N LYS A 272 11.15 40.51 -9.97
CA LYS A 272 10.37 41.04 -8.84
C LYS A 272 9.67 39.93 -8.06
N LEU A 273 8.99 39.01 -8.75
CA LEU A 273 8.28 37.88 -8.12
C LEU A 273 9.25 36.91 -7.43
N ARG A 274 10.47 36.76 -7.93
CA ARG A 274 11.54 35.99 -7.29
C ARG A 274 12.22 36.73 -6.12
N GLY A 275 11.96 38.03 -5.95
CA GLY A 275 12.59 38.86 -4.93
C GLY A 275 14.02 39.30 -5.28
N GLU A 276 14.43 39.15 -6.55
CA GLU A 276 15.72 39.69 -7.02
C GLU A 276 15.66 41.21 -7.11
N ARG A 277 16.79 41.88 -6.84
CA ARG A 277 16.89 43.34 -6.96
C ARG A 277 16.87 43.71 -8.44
N LEU A 278 15.97 44.62 -8.82
CA LEU A 278 15.88 45.13 -10.19
C LEU A 278 17.12 46.00 -10.48
N SER A 279 17.86 45.65 -11.53
CA SER A 279 18.92 46.52 -12.04
C SER A 279 18.38 47.35 -13.19
N GLU A 280 18.81 48.60 -13.31
CA GLU A 280 18.43 49.49 -14.42
C GLU A 280 18.92 48.93 -15.78
N THR A 281 19.93 48.06 -15.76
CA THR A 281 20.47 47.35 -16.93
C THR A 281 19.62 46.18 -17.43
N ASP A 282 18.53 45.84 -16.75
CA ASP A 282 17.69 44.69 -17.11
C ASP A 282 16.81 44.97 -18.33
N ALA A 283 16.52 43.95 -19.14
CA ALA A 283 15.65 44.08 -20.31
C ALA A 283 14.25 44.62 -19.91
N THR A 284 13.82 45.71 -20.55
CA THR A 284 12.50 46.33 -20.36
C THR A 284 11.50 45.73 -21.34
N ASP A 285 10.30 45.37 -20.87
CA ASP A 285 9.20 44.90 -21.71
C ASP A 285 7.99 45.85 -21.58
N ALA A 286 7.58 46.45 -22.69
CA ALA A 286 6.48 47.42 -22.75
C ALA A 286 5.11 46.86 -22.29
N ILE A 287 4.92 45.54 -22.30
CA ILE A 287 3.68 44.89 -21.88
C ILE A 287 3.74 44.52 -20.40
N LEU A 288 4.81 43.84 -19.99
CA LEU A 288 4.93 43.26 -18.64
C LEU A 288 5.35 44.28 -17.58
N ASP A 289 6.11 45.33 -17.95
CA ASP A 289 6.58 46.34 -17.00
C ASP A 289 5.44 47.22 -16.46
N LYS A 290 4.27 47.25 -17.13
CA LYS A 290 3.06 47.92 -16.64
C LYS A 290 2.56 47.34 -15.32
N TYR A 291 2.77 46.05 -15.11
CA TYR A 291 2.33 45.33 -13.91
C TYR A 291 3.41 45.33 -12.82
N LEU A 292 4.54 46.01 -13.02
CA LEU A 292 5.58 46.14 -12.01
C LEU A 292 5.11 46.97 -10.79
N GLN A 293 4.19 47.91 -10.99
CA GLN A 293 3.60 48.74 -9.93
C GLN A 293 2.29 48.18 -9.38
N ALA A 294 1.76 47.12 -10.00
CA ALA A 294 0.59 46.43 -9.45
C ALA A 294 1.06 45.62 -8.25
N ASP A 295 0.53 45.96 -7.06
CA ASP A 295 0.75 45.13 -5.88
C ASP A 295 0.03 43.78 -6.06
N GLU A 296 0.77 42.71 -5.80
CA GLU A 296 0.27 41.33 -5.91
C GLU A 296 -0.87 41.05 -4.95
N HIS A 297 -0.83 41.76 -3.84
CA HIS A 297 -1.88 41.85 -2.87
C HIS A 297 -2.60 43.14 -3.22
N GLY A 298 -3.85 43.05 -3.68
CA GLY A 298 -4.73 44.20 -3.60
C GLY A 298 -4.76 44.72 -2.15
N ASN A 299 -5.56 45.75 -1.91
CA ASN A 299 -5.75 46.37 -0.60
C ASN A 299 -6.46 45.42 0.41
N LEU A 300 -6.03 44.15 0.51
CA LEU A 300 -6.45 43.19 1.50
C LEU A 300 -5.84 43.67 2.83
N PRO A 301 -6.66 44.00 3.82
CA PRO A 301 -6.17 44.35 5.14
C PRO A 301 -5.43 43.12 5.69
N ARG A 302 -4.10 43.23 5.77
CA ARG A 302 -3.25 42.30 6.52
C ARG A 302 -3.41 42.62 8.00
N GLU A 303 -4.60 42.38 8.55
CA GLU A 303 -4.77 42.29 9.99
C GLU A 303 -4.24 40.91 10.42
N ALA A 304 -2.92 40.75 10.36
CA ALA A 304 -2.27 39.75 11.18
C ALA A 304 -2.48 40.23 12.62
N HIS A 305 -3.38 39.55 13.35
CA HIS A 305 -3.55 39.77 14.77
C HIS A 305 -2.26 39.32 15.46
N VAL A 306 -1.29 40.22 15.57
CA VAL A 306 -0.12 40.00 16.41
C VAL A 306 -0.57 40.29 17.84
N PRO A 307 -0.53 39.30 18.74
CA PRO A 307 -0.92 39.51 20.12
C PRO A 307 -0.14 40.68 20.73
N HIS A 308 -0.86 41.61 21.38
CA HIS A 308 -0.31 42.86 21.88
C HIS A 308 0.76 42.69 22.99
N PHE A 309 0.90 41.48 23.54
CA PHE A 309 1.91 41.17 24.56
C PHE A 309 3.34 41.11 23.99
N LEU A 310 3.51 40.86 22.68
CA LEU A 310 4.80 40.89 22.00
C LEU A 310 4.98 42.19 21.19
N ASN A 311 4.58 43.32 21.76
CA ASN A 311 4.74 44.62 21.11
C ASN A 311 6.17 45.17 21.29
N LEU A 312 7.06 44.83 20.35
CA LEU A 312 8.44 45.35 20.32
C LEU A 312 8.49 46.87 20.09
N GLU A 313 7.56 47.43 19.32
CA GLU A 313 7.48 48.88 19.05
C GLU A 313 7.18 49.67 20.34
N GLY A 314 6.28 49.16 21.18
CA GLY A 314 6.01 49.73 22.51
C GLY A 314 7.24 49.71 23.42
N ASN A 315 8.09 48.67 23.32
CA ASN A 315 9.34 48.58 24.08
C ASN A 315 10.42 49.55 23.60
N GLU A 316 10.43 49.95 22.32
CA GLU A 316 11.37 50.94 21.79
C GLU A 316 11.17 52.34 22.39
N VAL A 317 9.94 52.67 22.80
CA VAL A 317 9.61 53.93 23.48
C VAL A 317 10.10 53.94 24.92
N ASN A 318 10.12 52.77 25.57
CA ASN A 318 10.51 52.62 26.97
C ASN A 318 12.03 52.49 27.19
N ASN A 319 12.82 52.24 26.15
CA ASN A 319 14.27 52.11 26.28
C ASN A 319 14.98 53.47 26.11
N SER A 320 15.29 54.12 27.24
CA SER A 320 15.90 55.46 27.30
C SER A 320 17.37 55.53 26.83
N GLN A 321 18.03 54.39 26.56
CA GLN A 321 19.42 54.32 26.14
C GLN A 321 19.56 53.84 24.69
N ARG A 322 19.23 54.70 23.72
CA ARG A 322 19.60 54.49 22.31
C ARG A 322 21.13 54.60 22.16
N ARG A 323 21.86 53.51 22.40
CA ARG A 323 23.32 53.46 22.15
C ARG A 323 23.57 53.55 20.64
N GLY A 324 24.43 54.50 20.25
CA GLY A 324 24.51 55.12 18.92
C GLY A 324 25.08 54.29 17.76
N ASN A 325 24.81 52.99 17.66
CA ASN A 325 25.01 52.27 16.40
C ASN A 325 23.71 52.20 15.63
N ARG A 326 23.69 52.82 14.45
CA ARG A 326 22.53 52.72 13.55
C ARG A 326 22.40 51.25 13.12
N PRO A 327 21.23 50.61 13.25
CA PRO A 327 21.01 49.24 12.79
C PRO A 327 21.43 49.05 11.33
N ASP A 328 21.81 47.85 10.91
CA ASP A 328 22.22 47.57 9.52
C ASP A 328 21.09 47.90 8.51
N LEU A 329 21.41 48.05 7.22
CA LEU A 329 20.45 48.38 6.16
C LEU A 329 19.26 47.40 6.13
N ASP A 330 19.52 46.12 6.40
CA ASP A 330 18.52 45.04 6.45
C ASP A 330 17.66 45.07 7.73
N MET A 331 18.16 45.72 8.79
CA MET A 331 17.48 45.88 10.09
C MET A 331 16.72 47.21 10.19
N ARG A 332 16.59 47.94 9.08
CA ARG A 332 15.82 49.18 9.01
C ARG A 332 14.54 48.93 8.23
N TRP A 333 13.46 49.52 8.71
CA TRP A 333 12.29 49.75 7.86
C TRP A 333 12.71 50.64 6.68
N SER A 334 12.95 50.02 5.52
CA SER A 334 13.23 50.74 4.29
C SER A 334 12.04 50.66 3.35
N ALA A 335 11.98 51.60 2.40
CA ALA A 335 11.07 51.57 1.27
C ALA A 335 10.99 50.18 0.63
N PRO A 336 9.81 49.76 0.15
CA PRO A 336 9.50 48.42 -0.38
C PRO A 336 10.57 47.82 -1.29
N ASP A 337 11.25 48.66 -2.08
CA ASP A 337 12.20 48.24 -3.10
C ASP A 337 13.57 47.80 -2.59
N LYS A 338 13.94 48.07 -1.33
CA LYS A 338 15.31 47.77 -0.86
C LYS A 338 15.49 46.34 -0.38
N VAL A 339 14.42 45.69 0.10
CA VAL A 339 14.44 44.29 0.56
C VAL A 339 13.26 43.49 0.00
N PRO A 340 13.14 43.38 -1.34
CA PRO A 340 12.03 42.67 -1.98
C PRO A 340 12.02 41.18 -1.64
N ILE A 341 13.20 40.58 -1.44
CA ILE A 341 13.36 39.14 -1.17
C ILE A 341 12.64 38.67 0.10
N ILE A 342 12.69 39.44 1.19
CA ILE A 342 12.05 39.05 2.45
C ILE A 342 10.53 39.07 2.29
N ARG A 343 9.99 40.04 1.55
CA ARG A 343 8.54 40.17 1.34
C ARG A 343 7.99 39.07 0.44
N THR A 344 8.71 38.73 -0.63
CA THR A 344 8.31 37.64 -1.52
C THR A 344 8.40 36.30 -0.79
N LEU A 345 9.46 36.07 0.01
CA LEU A 345 9.58 34.87 0.84
C LEU A 345 8.46 34.76 1.88
N ASN A 346 8.14 35.84 2.59
CA ASN A 346 7.07 35.84 3.61
C ASN A 346 5.69 35.63 2.98
N SER A 347 5.40 36.30 1.85
CA SER A 347 4.15 36.11 1.10
C SER A 347 4.03 34.69 0.57
N LEU A 348 5.13 34.12 0.09
CA LEU A 348 5.17 32.74 -0.38
C LEU A 348 4.99 31.75 0.77
N SER A 349 5.65 31.96 1.91
CA SER A 349 5.49 31.09 3.08
C SER A 349 4.06 31.15 3.63
N GLU A 350 3.46 32.33 3.70
CA GLU A 350 2.06 32.52 4.07
C GLU A 350 1.13 31.72 3.15
N LYS A 351 1.34 31.79 1.83
CA LYS A 351 0.55 31.03 0.85
C LYS A 351 0.79 29.51 0.92
N ILE A 352 2.02 29.07 1.15
CA ILE A 352 2.32 27.64 1.32
C ILE A 352 1.62 27.13 2.56
N MET A 353 1.66 27.87 3.67
CA MET A 353 0.99 27.51 4.93
C MET A 353 -0.53 27.56 4.80
N ALA A 354 -1.10 28.54 4.08
CA ALA A 354 -2.54 28.65 3.83
C ALA A 354 -3.11 27.48 3.00
N ASN A 355 -2.27 26.82 2.18
CA ASN A 355 -2.67 25.63 1.41
C ASN A 355 -2.49 24.32 2.19
N VAL A 356 -1.78 24.33 3.31
CA VAL A 356 -1.77 23.19 4.23
C VAL A 356 -3.11 23.21 4.95
N ALA A 357 -3.81 22.07 4.96
CA ALA A 357 -5.08 21.95 5.67
C ALA A 357 -4.91 22.50 7.09
N PRO A 358 -5.75 23.44 7.54
CA PRO A 358 -5.68 23.95 8.90
C PRO A 358 -6.00 22.77 9.82
N ALA A 359 -4.96 22.14 10.35
CA ALA A 359 -5.13 21.07 11.33
C ALA A 359 -5.69 21.62 12.66
N ASP A 360 -5.53 22.92 12.90
CA ASP A 360 -5.68 23.52 14.23
C ASP A 360 -6.64 24.72 14.30
N GLY A 361 -7.48 24.98 13.29
CA GLY A 361 -8.38 26.14 13.29
C GLY A 361 -9.85 25.75 13.41
N ASP A 362 -10.43 25.83 14.62
CA ASP A 362 -11.88 25.79 14.79
C ASP A 362 -12.52 27.05 14.17
N PRO A 363 -13.34 26.93 13.10
CA PRO A 363 -13.99 28.08 12.46
C PRO A 363 -15.03 28.78 13.35
N HIS A 364 -15.30 28.25 14.55
CA HIS A 364 -16.19 28.84 15.55
C HIS A 364 -15.47 29.51 16.72
N ALA A 365 -14.14 29.67 16.65
CA ALA A 365 -13.40 30.38 17.70
C ALA A 365 -13.93 31.83 17.88
N PRO A 366 -14.35 32.22 19.08
CA PRO A 366 -14.81 33.57 19.35
C PRO A 366 -13.67 34.57 19.13
N VAL A 367 -13.96 35.67 18.43
CA VAL A 367 -13.02 36.79 18.25
C VAL A 367 -12.73 37.41 19.62
N GLY A 368 -11.60 37.07 20.23
CA GLY A 368 -11.17 37.68 21.49
C GLY A 368 -10.01 37.03 22.22
N MET A 369 -9.89 35.69 22.19
CA MET A 369 -8.69 34.99 22.66
C MET A 369 -8.75 33.51 22.24
N ASP A 370 -7.71 33.05 21.57
CA ASP A 370 -7.48 31.68 21.16
C ASP A 370 -7.14 30.80 22.38
N GLU A 371 -7.70 29.59 22.44
CA GLU A 371 -7.39 28.57 23.46
C GLU A 371 -5.88 28.28 23.50
N ASP A 372 -5.19 28.40 22.37
CA ASP A 372 -3.74 28.28 22.26
C ASP A 372 -3.01 29.40 23.02
N THR A 373 -3.41 30.66 22.82
CA THR A 373 -2.89 31.78 23.63
C THR A 373 -3.22 31.60 25.12
N TYR A 374 -4.39 31.08 25.48
CA TYR A 374 -4.72 30.77 26.87
C TYR A 374 -3.82 29.65 27.43
N ASN A 375 -3.56 28.60 26.65
CA ASN A 375 -2.68 27.49 27.00
C ASN A 375 -1.20 27.93 27.12
N GLU A 376 -0.75 28.87 26.31
CA GLU A 376 0.59 29.49 26.41
C GLU A 376 0.71 30.37 27.67
N LEU A 377 -0.35 31.08 28.05
CA LEU A 377 -0.40 31.88 29.27
C LEU A 377 -0.51 31.03 30.55
N GLN A 378 -0.97 29.78 30.44
CA GLN A 378 -1.04 28.86 31.58
C GLN A 378 0.35 28.38 32.00
N LEU A 379 0.79 28.83 33.17
CA LEU A 379 2.00 28.34 33.82
C LEU A 379 1.83 26.88 34.25
N ARG A 380 2.77 26.02 33.83
CA ARG A 380 2.77 24.57 34.15
C ARG A 380 2.68 24.30 35.66
N ASP A 381 3.25 25.18 36.48
CA ASP A 381 3.34 25.02 37.93
C ASP A 381 2.03 25.36 38.66
N LEU A 382 1.12 26.07 37.98
CA LEU A 382 -0.22 26.44 38.48
C LEU A 382 -1.33 25.53 37.95
N ARG A 383 -1.00 24.55 37.10
CA ARG A 383 -1.94 23.52 36.70
C ARG A 383 -2.24 22.64 37.93
N GLY A 384 -3.51 22.48 38.26
CA GLY A 384 -3.91 21.39 39.15
C GLY A 384 -3.54 20.05 38.53
N ASP A 385 -3.46 19.00 39.34
CA ASP A 385 -3.36 17.65 38.80
C ASP A 385 -4.55 17.41 37.85
N GLU A 386 -4.29 16.98 36.62
CA GLU A 386 -5.35 16.66 35.67
C GLU A 386 -6.28 15.63 36.33
N GLU A 387 -7.57 15.96 36.46
CA GLU A 387 -8.57 15.04 36.98
C GLU A 387 -8.64 13.85 36.03
N ALA A 388 -7.93 12.78 36.38
CA ALA A 388 -7.96 11.55 35.62
C ALA A 388 -9.38 11.00 35.74
N ASP A 389 -10.16 11.12 34.66
CA ASP A 389 -11.52 10.63 34.52
C ASP A 389 -11.52 9.09 34.48
N ARG A 390 -11.12 8.48 35.60
CA ARG A 390 -11.07 7.04 35.79
C ARG A 390 -12.46 6.62 36.22
N VAL A 391 -13.20 6.03 35.27
CA VAL A 391 -14.47 5.37 35.60
C VAL A 391 -14.18 4.25 36.59
N LEU A 392 -14.54 4.47 37.87
CA LEU A 392 -14.43 3.45 38.92
C LEU A 392 -15.44 2.33 38.61
N LEU A 393 -14.95 1.25 38.01
CA LEU A 393 -15.76 0.06 37.74
C LEU A 393 -16.01 -0.70 39.04
N ASN A 394 -17.15 -0.45 39.66
CA ASN A 394 -17.54 -1.14 40.89
C ASN A 394 -18.15 -2.52 40.55
N ILE A 395 -17.31 -3.55 40.51
CA ILE A 395 -17.73 -4.93 40.22
C ILE A 395 -18.52 -5.48 41.41
N ARG A 396 -19.84 -5.60 41.26
CA ARG A 396 -20.75 -6.06 42.33
C ARG A 396 -20.56 -7.52 42.72
N ASP A 397 -20.03 -8.37 41.83
CA ASP A 397 -19.97 -9.80 42.06
C ASP A 397 -18.66 -10.40 41.54
N GLN A 398 -17.59 -10.27 42.33
CA GLN A 398 -16.26 -10.79 42.00
C GLN A 398 -16.23 -12.33 41.99
N SER A 399 -17.16 -12.99 42.71
CA SER A 399 -17.25 -14.46 42.77
C SER A 399 -17.54 -15.08 41.39
N ARG A 400 -18.37 -14.43 40.58
CA ARG A 400 -18.70 -14.86 39.22
C ARG A 400 -17.53 -14.75 38.25
N PHE A 401 -16.60 -13.83 38.51
CA PHE A 401 -15.40 -13.65 37.68
C PHE A 401 -14.46 -14.85 37.83
N PHE A 402 -14.27 -15.33 39.06
CA PHE A 402 -13.45 -16.52 39.35
C PHE A 402 -14.12 -17.82 38.91
N SER A 403 -15.45 -17.92 38.93
CA SER A 403 -16.16 -19.13 38.46
C SER A 403 -16.33 -19.19 36.94
N ALA A 404 -16.41 -18.06 36.23
CA ALA A 404 -16.70 -18.05 34.79
C ALA A 404 -15.53 -18.50 33.91
N GLN A 405 -14.29 -18.31 34.37
CA GLN A 405 -13.09 -18.66 33.62
C GLN A 405 -12.79 -20.17 33.64
N ALA A 406 -13.41 -20.91 34.56
CA ALA A 406 -13.24 -22.34 34.75
C ALA A 406 -14.33 -23.22 34.09
N LYS A 407 -15.34 -22.59 33.45
CA LYS A 407 -16.57 -23.27 32.98
C LYS A 407 -16.34 -24.44 32.03
N ASP A 408 -15.37 -24.41 31.12
CA ASP A 408 -15.32 -25.42 30.06
C ASP A 408 -14.66 -26.75 30.50
N SER A 409 -13.78 -26.73 31.51
CA SER A 409 -13.10 -27.94 32.02
C SER A 409 -13.52 -28.33 33.42
N GLU A 410 -13.90 -27.35 34.26
CA GLU A 410 -14.33 -27.65 35.62
C GLU A 410 -15.83 -27.91 35.73
N ASP A 411 -16.71 -27.55 34.79
CA ASP A 411 -18.15 -27.83 34.96
C ASP A 411 -18.48 -29.33 34.96
N GLU A 412 -17.75 -30.17 34.21
CA GLU A 412 -17.90 -31.63 34.30
C GLU A 412 -17.30 -32.20 35.59
N GLN A 413 -16.11 -31.74 35.99
CA GLN A 413 -15.44 -32.20 37.21
C GLN A 413 -16.14 -31.70 38.48
N ASN A 414 -16.56 -30.43 38.54
CA ASN A 414 -17.33 -29.84 39.63
C ASN A 414 -18.74 -30.43 39.75
N ARG A 415 -19.38 -30.86 38.65
CA ARG A 415 -20.62 -31.65 38.73
C ARG A 415 -20.39 -33.01 39.36
N LEU A 416 -19.27 -33.65 39.09
CA LEU A 416 -18.88 -34.91 39.72
C LEU A 416 -18.53 -34.71 41.21
N PHE A 417 -17.82 -33.63 41.56
CA PHE A 417 -17.51 -33.29 42.96
C PHE A 417 -18.75 -32.85 43.75
N ALA A 418 -19.68 -32.13 43.13
CA ALA A 418 -20.94 -31.71 43.76
C ALA A 418 -21.90 -32.89 44.04
N GLN A 419 -21.75 -34.01 43.33
CA GLN A 419 -22.51 -35.24 43.58
C GLN A 419 -21.90 -36.13 44.67
N GLN A 420 -20.66 -35.87 45.10
CA GLN A 420 -19.99 -36.67 46.13
C GLN A 420 -20.28 -36.13 47.54
N ASP A 421 -20.59 -37.03 48.47
CA ASP A 421 -20.80 -36.68 49.89
C ASP A 421 -19.46 -36.31 50.54
N PRO A 422 -19.30 -35.07 51.06
CA PRO A 422 -18.04 -34.62 51.65
C PRO A 422 -17.67 -35.40 52.91
N GLU A 423 -18.65 -35.88 53.67
CA GLU A 423 -18.41 -36.67 54.88
C GLU A 423 -17.84 -38.06 54.57
N LYS A 424 -18.28 -38.68 53.47
CA LYS A 424 -17.77 -39.99 53.03
C LYS A 424 -16.34 -39.87 52.50
N ILE A 425 -16.06 -38.81 51.71
CA ILE A 425 -14.71 -38.53 51.24
C ILE A 425 -13.77 -38.28 52.43
N LEU A 426 -14.18 -37.49 53.42
CA LEU A 426 -13.35 -37.24 54.60
C LEU A 426 -13.13 -38.49 55.44
N SER A 427 -14.12 -39.38 55.56
CA SER A 427 -13.93 -40.66 56.26
C SER A 427 -13.00 -41.60 55.51
N ASP A 428 -13.12 -41.68 54.19
CA ASP A 428 -12.28 -42.52 53.35
C ASP A 428 -10.85 -41.99 53.31
N LEU A 429 -10.67 -40.66 53.20
CA LEU A 429 -9.38 -40.00 53.25
C LEU A 429 -8.71 -40.21 54.62
N ARG A 430 -9.44 -40.09 55.73
CA ARG A 430 -8.89 -40.37 57.07
C ARG A 430 -8.44 -41.82 57.18
N LYS A 431 -9.25 -42.76 56.70
CA LYS A 431 -8.92 -44.18 56.70
C LYS A 431 -7.71 -44.49 55.81
N GLU A 432 -7.60 -43.83 54.67
CA GLU A 432 -6.48 -43.99 53.74
C GLU A 432 -5.19 -43.34 54.26
N ILE A 433 -5.28 -42.18 54.93
CA ILE A 433 -4.17 -41.53 55.63
C ILE A 433 -3.71 -42.41 56.80
N GLU A 434 -4.62 -42.94 57.62
CA GLU A 434 -4.26 -43.85 58.72
C GLU A 434 -3.61 -45.15 58.21
N GLN A 435 -4.01 -45.63 57.03
CA GLN A 435 -3.41 -46.83 56.42
C GLN A 435 -2.05 -46.56 55.78
N ASN A 436 -1.87 -45.42 55.13
CA ASN A 436 -0.66 -45.10 54.35
C ASN A 436 0.37 -44.28 55.15
N LEU A 437 -0.05 -43.61 56.21
CA LEU A 437 0.78 -42.79 57.10
C LEU A 437 0.50 -43.18 58.57
N PRO A 438 1.14 -44.24 59.08
CA PRO A 438 1.04 -44.58 60.49
C PRO A 438 1.54 -43.43 61.39
N ASP A 439 0.95 -43.25 62.58
CA ASP A 439 1.26 -42.18 63.55
C ASP A 439 2.74 -42.09 63.99
N ASP A 440 3.55 -43.11 63.68
CA ASP A 440 5.00 -43.16 63.93
C ASP A 440 5.83 -42.36 62.89
N GLY A 441 5.20 -41.78 61.86
CA GLY A 441 5.86 -40.92 60.88
C GLY A 441 6.79 -41.64 59.89
N THR A 442 6.87 -42.98 59.94
CA THR A 442 7.66 -43.79 58.99
C THR A 442 6.77 -44.29 57.86
N ALA A 443 6.83 -43.64 56.69
CA ALA A 443 6.23 -44.16 55.46
C ALA A 443 7.20 -45.13 54.78
N PRO A 444 6.78 -46.32 54.32
CA PRO A 444 7.64 -47.23 53.56
C PRO A 444 8.00 -46.59 52.21
N LEU A 445 9.22 -46.07 52.09
CA LEU A 445 9.78 -45.43 50.90
C LEU A 445 9.66 -46.28 49.62
N GLY A 446 9.60 -47.62 49.74
CA GLY A 446 9.40 -48.53 48.62
C GLY A 446 8.11 -48.28 47.83
N ARG A 447 7.01 -47.90 48.50
CA ARG A 447 5.72 -47.62 47.85
C ARG A 447 5.63 -46.21 47.26
N LEU A 448 6.52 -45.30 47.69
CA LEU A 448 6.59 -43.92 47.22
C LEU A 448 7.52 -43.75 46.01
N VAL A 449 8.45 -44.70 45.80
CA VAL A 449 9.51 -44.64 44.80
C VAL A 449 9.35 -45.69 43.70
N GLU A 450 8.71 -46.83 43.97
CA GLU A 450 8.46 -47.87 42.97
C GLU A 450 6.96 -47.98 42.69
N PRO A 451 6.47 -47.59 41.49
CA PRO A 451 5.21 -48.13 41.03
C PRO A 451 5.44 -49.61 40.76
N ASP A 452 4.64 -50.49 41.35
CA ASP A 452 4.67 -51.94 41.10
C ASP A 452 4.68 -52.20 39.58
N GLU A 453 5.87 -52.49 39.03
CA GLU A 453 5.97 -53.24 37.80
C GLU A 453 5.49 -54.63 38.14
N LEU A 454 4.25 -54.96 37.72
CA LEU A 454 3.61 -56.28 37.59
C LEU A 454 2.20 -56.32 38.21
N GLY A 455 1.28 -55.56 37.63
CA GLY A 455 -0.15 -55.76 37.81
C GLY A 455 -0.88 -55.47 36.51
N ASP A 456 -1.41 -56.51 35.87
CA ASP A 456 -2.32 -56.43 34.71
C ASP A 456 -3.69 -55.84 35.10
N GLU A 457 -3.72 -54.68 35.76
CA GLU A 457 -4.96 -53.96 36.05
C GLU A 457 -5.11 -52.76 35.11
N LYS A 458 -6.06 -52.90 34.19
CA LYS A 458 -6.28 -52.02 33.04
C LYS A 458 -6.86 -50.64 33.35
N GLU A 459 -6.97 -50.21 34.61
CA GLU A 459 -7.86 -49.08 34.95
C GLU A 459 -7.21 -47.80 35.52
N SER A 460 -5.89 -47.71 35.73
CA SER A 460 -5.28 -46.45 36.22
C SER A 460 -4.20 -45.83 35.31
N ASN A 461 -4.30 -46.06 34.00
CA ASN A 461 -3.35 -45.58 32.98
C ASN A 461 -3.36 -44.05 32.70
N GLN A 462 -3.88 -43.23 33.62
CA GLN A 462 -3.94 -41.77 33.51
C GLN A 462 -3.23 -41.04 34.66
N GLN A 463 -2.34 -41.70 35.41
CA GLN A 463 -1.49 -40.98 36.35
C GLN A 463 -0.40 -40.16 35.63
N PRO A 464 -0.29 -38.85 35.90
CA PRO A 464 0.78 -38.01 35.36
C PRO A 464 2.14 -38.52 35.87
N GLY A 465 3.05 -38.84 34.94
CA GLY A 465 4.38 -39.39 35.26
C GLY A 465 4.57 -40.86 34.86
N SER A 466 3.51 -41.57 34.48
CA SER A 466 3.62 -42.92 33.90
C SER A 466 4.45 -42.91 32.60
N ARG A 467 5.17 -43.99 32.31
CA ARG A 467 6.01 -44.12 31.09
C ARG A 467 5.22 -43.86 29.80
N VAL A 468 3.95 -44.28 29.75
CA VAL A 468 3.05 -44.05 28.61
C VAL A 468 2.68 -42.57 28.48
N SER A 469 2.42 -41.87 29.59
CA SER A 469 2.16 -40.42 29.60
C SER A 469 3.41 -39.61 29.18
N LEU A 470 4.60 -40.03 29.59
CA LEU A 470 5.88 -39.45 29.17
C LEU A 470 6.17 -39.68 27.68
N GLN A 471 5.82 -40.86 27.16
CA GLN A 471 5.92 -41.14 25.71
C GLN A 471 4.92 -40.32 24.89
N LYS A 472 3.68 -40.16 25.35
CA LYS A 472 2.68 -39.32 24.66
C LYS A 472 3.07 -37.84 24.69
N SER A 473 3.50 -37.32 25.84
CA SER A 473 3.94 -35.93 25.97
C SER A 473 5.21 -35.65 25.16
N SER A 474 6.22 -36.53 25.21
CA SER A 474 7.42 -36.39 24.36
C SER A 474 7.09 -36.46 22.87
N ALA A 475 6.17 -37.34 22.44
CA ALA A 475 5.69 -37.38 21.07
C ALA A 475 4.98 -36.08 20.67
N GLN A 476 4.16 -35.50 21.55
CA GLN A 476 3.49 -34.22 21.34
C GLN A 476 4.50 -33.07 21.24
N ILE A 477 5.53 -33.03 22.10
CA ILE A 477 6.60 -32.03 22.05
C ILE A 477 7.37 -32.15 20.73
N ILE A 478 7.75 -33.36 20.32
CA ILE A 478 8.47 -33.60 19.05
C ILE A 478 7.59 -33.20 17.85
N ALA A 479 6.28 -33.47 17.90
CA ALA A 479 5.34 -33.03 16.87
C ALA A 479 5.26 -31.49 16.80
N ALA A 480 5.11 -30.81 17.94
CA ALA A 480 5.07 -29.36 18.00
C ALA A 480 6.38 -28.70 17.52
N ILE A 481 7.53 -29.29 17.84
CA ILE A 481 8.84 -28.84 17.32
C ILE A 481 8.91 -29.00 15.80
N ARG A 482 8.39 -30.12 15.25
CA ARG A 482 8.33 -30.34 13.80
C ARG A 482 7.43 -29.31 13.11
N ASP A 483 6.27 -29.02 13.67
CA ASP A 483 5.33 -28.04 13.13
C ASP A 483 5.92 -26.63 13.17
N ARG A 484 6.55 -26.25 14.29
CA ARG A 484 7.27 -24.97 14.40
C ARG A 484 8.41 -24.88 13.40
N ARG A 485 9.18 -25.95 13.21
CA ARG A 485 10.24 -26.01 12.20
C ARG A 485 9.68 -25.79 10.80
N ALA A 486 8.58 -26.45 10.45
CA ALA A 486 7.90 -26.30 9.17
C ALA A 486 7.38 -24.86 8.93
N GLN A 487 6.93 -24.17 9.99
CA GLN A 487 6.52 -22.77 9.91
C GLN A 487 7.70 -21.79 9.79
N THR A 488 8.86 -22.12 10.37
CA THR A 488 10.06 -21.26 10.36
C THR A 488 11.00 -21.49 9.16
N ASP A 489 10.84 -22.58 8.41
CA ASP A 489 11.67 -22.90 7.24
C ASP A 489 11.25 -22.00 6.05
N VAL A 490 11.74 -20.75 6.05
CA VAL A 490 11.55 -19.76 4.96
C VAL A 490 12.49 -20.04 3.77
N SER A 491 13.10 -21.23 3.71
CA SER A 491 14.04 -21.55 2.63
C SER A 491 13.30 -21.97 1.35
N SER A 492 13.14 -20.99 0.46
CA SER A 492 13.24 -21.07 -1.01
C SER A 492 13.14 -22.47 -1.64
N THR A 493 12.09 -22.67 -2.46
CA THR A 493 11.78 -23.77 -3.40
C THR A 493 10.80 -24.87 -2.93
N THR A 494 9.53 -24.49 -2.72
CA THR A 494 8.32 -25.11 -3.33
C THR A 494 7.08 -24.34 -2.85
N GLY A 495 6.87 -23.11 -3.36
CA GLY A 495 5.72 -22.26 -2.99
C GLY A 495 4.33 -22.85 -3.31
N THR A 496 4.28 -24.06 -3.90
CA THR A 496 3.06 -24.77 -4.23
C THR A 496 2.89 -26.08 -3.44
N TYR A 497 3.76 -26.40 -2.47
CA TYR A 497 3.67 -27.61 -1.62
C TYR A 497 3.52 -28.94 -2.41
N GLY A 498 4.10 -29.00 -3.63
CA GLY A 498 4.00 -30.16 -4.52
C GLY A 498 2.75 -30.18 -5.42
N LEU A 499 1.91 -29.14 -5.37
CA LEU A 499 0.80 -28.91 -6.31
C LEU A 499 1.32 -28.19 -7.57
N SER A 500 0.62 -28.34 -8.70
CA SER A 500 0.87 -27.52 -9.88
C SER A 500 0.54 -26.04 -9.61
N SER A 501 1.18 -25.10 -10.31
CA SER A 501 0.95 -23.67 -10.11
C SER A 501 -0.51 -23.27 -10.39
N GLY A 502 -1.11 -23.84 -11.44
CA GLY A 502 -2.51 -23.59 -11.77
C GLY A 502 -3.48 -24.12 -10.70
N LEU A 503 -3.18 -25.27 -10.11
CA LEU A 503 -3.99 -25.84 -9.05
C LEU A 503 -3.83 -25.06 -7.72
N TYR A 504 -2.62 -24.59 -7.44
CA TYR A 504 -2.35 -23.72 -6.29
C TYR A 504 -3.05 -22.36 -6.43
N ASP A 505 -3.02 -21.75 -7.62
CA ASP A 505 -3.74 -20.51 -7.89
C ASP A 505 -5.26 -20.70 -7.77
N ARG A 506 -5.78 -21.81 -8.30
CA ARG A 506 -7.19 -22.21 -8.11
C ARG A 506 -7.51 -22.38 -6.63
N LEU A 507 -6.64 -23.04 -5.85
CA LEU A 507 -6.82 -23.23 -4.41
C LEU A 507 -6.83 -21.90 -3.64
N ASN A 508 -5.95 -20.96 -3.98
CA ASN A 508 -5.94 -19.62 -3.38
C ASN A 508 -7.24 -18.87 -3.67
N LEU A 509 -7.73 -18.98 -4.90
CA LEU A 509 -8.96 -18.34 -5.32
C LEU A 509 -10.21 -19.00 -4.70
N THR A 510 -10.23 -20.32 -4.53
CA THR A 510 -11.28 -21.00 -3.77
C THR A 510 -11.23 -20.63 -2.29
N HIS A 511 -10.04 -20.53 -1.69
CA HIS A 511 -9.87 -20.06 -0.32
C HIS A 511 -10.40 -18.63 -0.13
N ALA A 512 -9.98 -17.71 -0.98
CA ALA A 512 -10.39 -16.30 -0.94
C ALA A 512 -11.91 -16.16 -1.05
N THR A 513 -12.53 -16.79 -2.06
CA THR A 513 -13.98 -16.70 -2.26
C THR A 513 -14.78 -17.42 -1.16
N THR A 514 -14.28 -18.53 -0.63
CA THR A 514 -14.92 -19.23 0.51
C THR A 514 -14.90 -18.37 1.78
N THR A 515 -13.79 -17.67 2.02
CA THR A 515 -13.64 -16.75 3.15
C THR A 515 -14.62 -15.58 3.04
N GLU A 516 -14.87 -15.08 1.82
CA GLU A 516 -15.89 -14.06 1.58
C GLU A 516 -17.30 -14.53 1.88
N PHE A 517 -17.69 -15.71 1.40
CA PHE A 517 -19.01 -16.26 1.73
C PHE A 517 -19.16 -16.51 3.22
N LEU A 518 -18.09 -16.93 3.90
CA LEU A 518 -18.08 -17.10 5.35
C LEU A 518 -18.27 -15.75 6.07
N HIS A 519 -17.60 -14.69 5.61
CA HIS A 519 -17.80 -13.35 6.18
C HIS A 519 -19.23 -12.86 5.99
N GLN A 520 -19.77 -13.00 4.77
CA GLN A 520 -21.15 -12.65 4.46
C GLN A 520 -22.15 -13.44 5.32
N PHE A 521 -21.90 -14.74 5.51
CA PHE A 521 -22.70 -15.60 6.38
C PHE A 521 -22.68 -15.10 7.83
N TRP A 522 -21.51 -14.85 8.44
CA TRP A 522 -21.46 -14.39 9.83
C TRP A 522 -22.05 -13.00 10.02
N GLN A 523 -21.84 -12.09 9.06
CA GLN A 523 -22.44 -10.76 9.08
C GLN A 523 -23.96 -10.81 8.95
N ALA A 524 -24.51 -11.79 8.24
CA ALA A 524 -25.95 -12.04 8.20
C ALA A 524 -26.45 -12.71 9.48
N PHE A 525 -25.80 -13.79 9.90
CA PHE A 525 -26.21 -14.67 10.99
C PHE A 525 -26.20 -13.93 12.34
N LEU A 526 -25.20 -13.08 12.58
CA LEU A 526 -25.08 -12.31 13.82
C LEU A 526 -25.84 -10.97 13.78
N SER A 527 -26.45 -10.59 12.64
CA SER A 527 -27.15 -9.30 12.54
C SER A 527 -28.50 -9.26 13.24
N GLY A 528 -29.10 -10.41 13.56
CA GLY A 528 -30.40 -10.49 14.24
C GLY A 528 -31.59 -9.95 13.44
N ASN A 529 -31.42 -9.65 12.15
CA ASN A 529 -32.47 -9.08 11.30
C ASN A 529 -33.29 -10.21 10.61
N PRO A 530 -34.62 -10.27 10.80
CA PRO A 530 -35.46 -11.34 10.27
C PRO A 530 -35.55 -11.34 8.73
N ASP A 531 -35.46 -10.16 8.11
CA ASP A 531 -35.51 -10.02 6.64
C ASP A 531 -34.35 -10.72 5.93
N ARG A 532 -33.24 -10.97 6.64
CA ARG A 532 -32.05 -11.63 6.09
C ARG A 532 -32.08 -13.15 6.23
N ALA A 533 -33.14 -13.72 6.82
CA ALA A 533 -33.28 -15.17 6.96
C ALA A 533 -33.32 -15.89 5.60
N ALA A 534 -33.96 -15.29 4.59
CA ALA A 534 -33.97 -15.84 3.22
C ALA A 534 -32.60 -15.75 2.53
N GLU A 535 -31.78 -14.76 2.89
CA GLU A 535 -30.38 -14.67 2.44
C GLU A 535 -29.51 -15.74 3.13
N LEU A 536 -29.79 -16.06 4.40
CA LEU A 536 -29.03 -17.03 5.16
C LEU A 536 -29.12 -18.45 4.58
N SER A 537 -30.31 -18.87 4.14
CA SER A 537 -30.48 -20.19 3.53
C SER A 537 -29.66 -20.32 2.23
N SER A 538 -29.68 -19.30 1.37
CA SER A 538 -28.88 -19.32 0.14
C SER A 538 -27.39 -19.16 0.39
N LEU A 539 -26.99 -18.44 1.43
CA LEU A 539 -25.60 -18.37 1.87
C LEU A 539 -25.11 -19.73 2.37
N VAL A 540 -25.93 -20.47 3.14
CA VAL A 540 -25.59 -21.83 3.58
C VAL A 540 -25.43 -22.78 2.39
N ASP A 541 -26.27 -22.66 1.36
CA ASP A 541 -26.09 -23.39 0.09
C ASP A 541 -24.79 -22.99 -0.63
N SER A 542 -24.39 -21.71 -0.56
CA SER A 542 -23.11 -21.28 -1.11
C SER A 542 -21.92 -21.84 -0.31
N LEU A 543 -22.05 -21.99 1.02
CA LEU A 543 -21.04 -22.62 1.88
C LEU A 543 -20.92 -24.13 1.59
N SER A 544 -22.03 -24.82 1.32
CA SER A 544 -22.01 -26.24 0.94
C SER A 544 -21.36 -26.44 -0.44
N ARG A 545 -21.68 -25.60 -1.42
CA ARG A 545 -21.00 -25.57 -2.73
C ARG A 545 -19.51 -25.22 -2.62
N ALA A 546 -19.14 -24.33 -1.71
CA ALA A 546 -17.74 -24.01 -1.45
C ALA A 546 -16.98 -25.23 -0.91
N MET A 547 -17.59 -26.00 -0.01
CA MET A 547 -17.04 -27.27 0.49
C MET A 547 -16.89 -28.31 -0.64
N GLU A 548 -17.87 -28.43 -1.53
CA GLU A 548 -17.79 -29.30 -2.72
C GLU A 548 -16.66 -28.88 -3.66
N ARG A 549 -16.47 -27.58 -3.87
CA ARG A 549 -15.39 -27.04 -4.70
C ARG A 549 -14.01 -27.33 -4.10
N ILE A 550 -13.85 -27.26 -2.78
CA ILE A 550 -12.60 -27.65 -2.09
C ILE A 550 -12.34 -29.15 -2.32
N LYS A 551 -13.37 -30.00 -2.17
CA LYS A 551 -13.26 -31.44 -2.45
C LYS A 551 -12.90 -31.72 -3.91
N ALA A 552 -13.47 -30.98 -4.87
CA ALA A 552 -13.15 -31.12 -6.28
C ALA A 552 -11.68 -30.75 -6.57
N VAL A 553 -11.17 -29.64 -6.00
CA VAL A 553 -9.74 -29.28 -6.11
C VAL A 553 -8.85 -30.34 -5.47
N ALA A 554 -9.27 -30.94 -4.37
CA ALA A 554 -8.53 -32.02 -3.72
C ALA A 554 -8.49 -33.31 -4.57
N GLN A 555 -9.59 -33.65 -5.26
CA GLN A 555 -9.64 -34.75 -6.21
C GLN A 555 -8.74 -34.51 -7.43
N ASP A 556 -8.77 -33.29 -7.98
CA ASP A 556 -7.89 -32.89 -9.09
C ASP A 556 -6.41 -32.96 -8.67
N ALA A 557 -6.08 -32.56 -7.44
CA ALA A 557 -4.74 -32.69 -6.86
C ALA A 557 -4.28 -34.15 -6.77
N GLU A 558 -5.18 -35.03 -6.32
CA GLU A 558 -4.87 -36.46 -6.21
C GLU A 558 -4.72 -37.10 -7.60
N ALA A 559 -5.49 -36.67 -8.60
CA ALA A 559 -5.34 -37.11 -9.98
C ALA A 559 -3.95 -36.71 -10.56
N GLU A 560 -3.50 -35.47 -10.36
CA GLU A 560 -2.14 -35.04 -10.76
C GLU A 560 -1.06 -35.87 -10.06
N ARG A 561 -1.24 -36.14 -8.76
CA ARG A 561 -0.31 -36.98 -7.99
C ARG A 561 -0.30 -38.42 -8.49
N GLN A 562 -1.44 -39.00 -8.84
CA GLN A 562 -1.54 -40.36 -9.37
C GLN A 562 -0.76 -40.50 -10.69
N VAL A 563 -0.84 -39.50 -11.57
CA VAL A 563 -0.05 -39.48 -12.83
C VAL A 563 1.46 -39.53 -12.53
N GLU A 564 1.93 -38.77 -11.54
CA GLU A 564 3.34 -38.75 -11.15
C GLU A 564 3.77 -40.07 -10.48
N VAL A 565 2.91 -40.63 -9.62
CA VAL A 565 3.10 -41.94 -9.02
C VAL A 565 3.21 -43.02 -10.09
N ASP A 566 2.34 -43.02 -11.09
CA ASP A 566 2.31 -44.01 -12.16
C ASP A 566 3.48 -43.84 -13.13
N ARG A 567 3.95 -42.61 -13.35
CA ARG A 567 5.23 -42.35 -14.05
C ARG A 567 6.41 -43.01 -13.32
N LYS A 568 6.53 -42.81 -11.99
CA LYS A 568 7.60 -43.44 -11.20
C LYS A 568 7.47 -44.97 -11.13
N LYS A 569 6.25 -45.50 -11.06
CA LYS A 569 6.01 -46.96 -11.14
C LYS A 569 6.41 -47.53 -12.50
N ARG A 570 6.08 -46.86 -13.61
CA ARG A 570 6.48 -47.28 -14.96
C ARG A 570 7.99 -47.29 -15.11
N HIS A 571 8.67 -46.19 -14.75
CA HIS A 571 10.12 -46.12 -14.77
C HIS A 571 10.78 -47.23 -13.93
N ALA A 572 10.22 -47.56 -12.77
CA ALA A 572 10.75 -48.66 -11.96
C ALA A 572 10.49 -50.06 -12.54
N ARG A 573 9.41 -50.25 -13.30
CA ARG A 573 9.18 -51.48 -14.07
C ARG A 573 10.22 -51.59 -15.19
N GLU A 574 10.46 -50.52 -15.95
CA GLU A 574 11.47 -50.47 -17.00
C GLU A 574 12.88 -50.72 -16.45
N VAL A 575 13.25 -50.11 -15.32
CA VAL A 575 14.54 -50.35 -14.66
C VAL A 575 14.64 -51.79 -14.15
N MET A 576 13.55 -52.37 -13.65
CA MET A 576 13.51 -53.77 -13.23
C MET A 576 13.69 -54.72 -14.41
N GLU A 577 13.04 -54.45 -15.54
CA GLU A 577 13.18 -55.20 -16.79
C GLU A 577 14.60 -55.08 -17.35
N ALA A 578 15.21 -53.89 -17.30
CA ALA A 578 16.55 -53.65 -17.81
C ALA A 578 17.68 -54.18 -16.90
N THR A 579 17.50 -54.18 -15.57
CA THR A 579 18.60 -54.48 -14.61
C THR A 579 18.36 -55.74 -13.76
N GLY A 580 17.18 -56.35 -13.84
CA GLY A 580 16.78 -57.52 -13.04
C GLY A 580 16.64 -57.26 -11.53
N LYS A 581 16.90 -56.04 -11.06
CA LYS A 581 16.83 -55.64 -9.65
C LYS A 581 15.61 -54.75 -9.42
N LYS A 582 14.84 -55.01 -8.36
CA LYS A 582 13.69 -54.18 -7.98
C LYS A 582 14.17 -52.89 -7.27
N PRO A 583 14.00 -51.69 -7.85
CA PRO A 583 14.30 -50.45 -7.15
C PRO A 583 13.30 -50.22 -6.00
N ARG A 584 13.77 -49.72 -4.86
CA ARG A 584 12.90 -49.35 -3.73
C ARG A 584 12.15 -48.07 -4.08
N LEU A 585 10.82 -48.16 -4.24
CA LEU A 585 9.96 -46.99 -4.48
C LEU A 585 9.55 -46.32 -3.17
N ASN A 586 9.99 -45.10 -2.95
CA ASN A 586 9.48 -44.25 -1.86
C ASN A 586 8.28 -43.44 -2.37
N LEU A 587 7.07 -43.98 -2.28
CA LEU A 587 5.84 -43.25 -2.66
C LEU A 587 5.59 -42.01 -1.79
N SER A 588 6.12 -41.99 -0.56
CA SER A 588 6.07 -40.84 0.35
C SER A 588 6.94 -39.66 -0.07
N SER A 589 7.86 -39.85 -1.03
CA SER A 589 8.69 -38.77 -1.58
C SER A 589 7.95 -37.87 -2.59
N ILE A 590 6.78 -38.31 -3.06
CA ILE A 590 5.96 -37.54 -4.01
C ILE A 590 5.11 -36.58 -3.17
N GLN A 591 5.55 -35.32 -3.14
CA GLN A 591 4.82 -34.21 -2.52
C GLN A 591 3.58 -33.86 -3.36
N GLY A 592 2.57 -33.25 -2.73
CA GLY A 592 1.28 -32.91 -3.36
C GLY A 592 0.14 -33.90 -3.07
N GLY A 593 -0.98 -33.73 -3.76
CA GLY A 593 -2.18 -34.57 -3.63
C GLY A 593 -3.25 -34.02 -2.67
N GLU A 594 -4.31 -34.81 -2.48
CA GLU A 594 -5.47 -34.44 -1.66
C GLU A 594 -5.07 -34.10 -0.21
N LYS A 595 -4.09 -34.82 0.35
CA LYS A 595 -3.61 -34.59 1.71
C LYS A 595 -3.08 -33.18 1.94
N VAL A 596 -2.37 -32.63 0.95
CA VAL A 596 -1.81 -31.28 1.03
C VAL A 596 -2.93 -30.24 0.96
N VAL A 597 -3.90 -30.44 0.07
CA VAL A 597 -5.08 -29.56 -0.04
C VAL A 597 -5.88 -29.55 1.27
N ASN A 598 -6.14 -30.72 1.86
CA ASN A 598 -6.86 -30.84 3.13
C ASN A 598 -6.06 -30.26 4.31
N GLN A 599 -4.73 -30.30 4.26
CA GLN A 599 -3.90 -29.67 5.28
C GLN A 599 -3.90 -28.15 5.16
N LEU A 600 -3.80 -27.61 3.94
CA LEU A 600 -3.84 -26.16 3.68
C LEU A 600 -5.23 -25.57 3.97
N MET A 601 -6.30 -26.27 3.57
CA MET A 601 -7.69 -25.86 3.76
C MET A 601 -8.31 -26.38 5.05
N GLY A 602 -7.55 -27.05 5.92
CA GLY A 602 -8.07 -27.62 7.16
C GLY A 602 -8.84 -26.62 8.03
N PRO A 603 -8.26 -25.43 8.33
CA PRO A 603 -8.95 -24.40 9.10
C PRO A 603 -10.22 -23.87 8.43
N THR A 604 -10.21 -23.72 7.09
CA THR A 604 -11.39 -23.23 6.36
C THR A 604 -12.48 -24.29 6.29
N ILE A 605 -12.14 -25.57 6.14
CA ILE A 605 -13.08 -26.68 6.25
C ILE A 605 -13.75 -26.69 7.63
N GLN A 606 -12.98 -26.57 8.72
CA GLN A 606 -13.54 -26.49 10.08
C GLN A 606 -14.44 -25.26 10.25
N ALA A 607 -14.06 -24.11 9.69
CA ALA A 607 -14.87 -22.91 9.72
C ALA A 607 -16.21 -23.08 8.96
N LEU A 608 -16.20 -23.79 7.83
CA LEU A 608 -17.42 -24.13 7.08
C LEU A 608 -18.32 -25.11 7.85
N GLU A 609 -17.74 -26.16 8.42
CA GLU A 609 -18.48 -27.16 9.21
C GLU A 609 -19.11 -26.53 10.45
N THR A 610 -18.39 -25.65 11.15
CA THR A 610 -18.92 -24.93 12.31
C THR A 610 -20.01 -23.94 11.93
N ALA A 611 -19.87 -23.20 10.83
CA ALA A 611 -20.92 -22.32 10.31
C ALA A 611 -22.21 -23.10 9.97
N GLN A 612 -22.09 -24.21 9.25
CA GLN A 612 -23.23 -25.07 8.91
C GLN A 612 -23.86 -25.71 10.15
N ALA A 613 -23.06 -26.16 11.12
CA ALA A 613 -23.56 -26.74 12.35
C ALA A 613 -24.33 -25.73 13.19
N LYS A 614 -23.81 -24.51 13.37
CA LYS A 614 -24.50 -23.44 14.10
C LYS A 614 -25.81 -23.02 13.41
N TYR A 615 -25.81 -22.92 12.09
CA TYR A 615 -27.04 -22.64 11.35
C TYR A 615 -28.10 -23.73 11.55
N LYS A 616 -27.71 -25.02 11.43
CA LYS A 616 -28.63 -26.14 11.67
C LYS A 616 -29.16 -26.18 13.10
N ALA A 617 -28.33 -25.87 14.08
CA ALA A 617 -28.74 -25.77 15.47
C ALA A 617 -29.76 -24.66 15.69
N ALA A 618 -29.49 -23.45 15.19
CA ALA A 618 -30.40 -22.31 15.27
C ALA A 618 -31.74 -22.59 14.56
N LEU A 619 -31.70 -23.17 13.36
CA LEU A 619 -32.91 -23.54 12.63
C LEU A 619 -33.74 -24.60 13.38
N ALA A 620 -33.09 -25.55 14.05
CA ALA A 620 -33.78 -26.53 14.87
C ALA A 620 -34.40 -25.91 16.14
N GLU A 621 -33.77 -24.89 16.72
CA GLU A 621 -34.34 -24.12 17.84
C GLU A 621 -35.57 -23.32 17.39
N GLU A 622 -35.49 -22.58 16.28
CA GLU A 622 -36.64 -21.85 15.74
C GLU A 622 -37.80 -22.79 15.36
N MET A 623 -37.52 -23.97 14.79
CA MET A 623 -38.55 -24.97 14.50
C MET A 623 -39.22 -25.52 15.77
N LYS A 624 -38.49 -25.61 16.89
CA LYS A 624 -39.06 -26.00 18.18
C LYS A 624 -39.90 -24.88 18.79
N GLU A 625 -39.45 -23.63 18.70
CA GLU A 625 -40.20 -22.49 19.20
C GLU A 625 -41.50 -22.28 18.40
N THR A 626 -41.45 -22.42 17.08
CA THR A 626 -42.63 -22.30 16.20
C THR A 626 -43.61 -23.47 16.32
N SER A 627 -43.17 -24.64 16.79
CA SER A 627 -44.08 -25.78 17.07
C SER A 627 -44.63 -25.79 18.50
N ALA A 628 -44.04 -24.99 19.40
CA ALA A 628 -44.51 -24.77 20.76
C ALA A 628 -45.50 -23.59 20.89
N GLN A 629 -45.56 -22.72 19.88
CA GLN A 629 -46.61 -21.70 19.69
C GLN A 629 -47.79 -22.28 18.89
#